data_AF-A0A1W2CSL0-F1
#
_entry.id   AF-A0A1W2CSL0-F1
#
_cell.length_a   1.000
_cell.length_b   1.000
_cell.length_c   1.000
_cell.angle_alpha   90.00
_cell.angle_beta   90.00
_cell.angle_gamma   90.00
#
_symmetry.space_group_name_H-M   'P 1'
#
loop_
_entity.id
_entity.type
_entity.pdbx_description
1 polymer ?
#
loop_
_entity_poly.entity_id
_entity_poly.type
_entity_poly.pdbx_seq_one_letter_code
_entity_poly.pdbx_strand_id
1 'polypeptide(L)'
;MNKSHQLQKDGISLKTLHIAMIICAVVICLLLVFSTYESASVFSSLSKATGSYIVRQKAAHELMEASDYLTEMAQRFTLEGDTQFLDNYFEEAFVSRRREESITSMSEGETESDLMNQLQEAMDESTSLMYREYYAMKLVIEAKEIRDYPDTLRGIELKEEDSFLSADEKMDLAKKMVMGTEYYNRKETIRTKLKAGLESLDRRMSTTRQNTSDELNSRLTLVRVVIAILTAAILLLIWLTARLGTIPLMEAGKKAEAGEAIPVTGAKEFRRLAGKYNEMLEKLHESKEADL
;
A
#
# COMPACT_ATOMS: atom_id res chain seq x y z
N MET A 1 34.85 -4.56 48.96
CA MET A 1 34.77 -6.03 48.81
C MET A 1 33.62 -6.35 47.86
N ASN A 2 33.93 -7.11 46.80
CA ASN A 2 33.24 -7.14 45.52
C ASN A 2 31.89 -7.91 45.59
N LYS A 3 30.78 -7.31 45.12
CA LYS A 3 29.43 -7.95 45.11
C LYS A 3 29.42 -9.32 44.39
N SER A 4 30.34 -9.56 43.45
CA SER A 4 30.46 -10.85 42.77
C SER A 4 30.94 -12.00 43.67
N HIS A 5 31.75 -11.72 44.70
CA HIS A 5 32.26 -12.76 45.61
C HIS A 5 31.21 -13.23 46.64
N GLN A 6 30.28 -12.37 47.05
CA GLN A 6 29.15 -12.76 47.92
C GLN A 6 28.08 -13.56 47.15
N LEU A 7 27.84 -13.23 45.88
CA LEU A 7 26.93 -13.98 45.00
C LEU A 7 27.39 -15.43 44.77
N GLN A 8 28.71 -15.66 44.77
CA GLN A 8 29.30 -16.99 44.62
C GLN A 8 29.03 -17.92 45.81
N LYS A 9 29.01 -17.38 47.05
CA LYS A 9 28.77 -18.14 48.28
C LYS A 9 27.28 -18.51 48.48
N ASP A 10 26.37 -17.59 48.15
CA ASP A 10 24.94 -17.76 48.45
C ASP A 10 24.11 -18.38 47.32
N GLY A 11 24.62 -18.37 46.08
CA GLY A 11 23.84 -18.76 44.90
C GLY A 11 22.76 -17.74 44.52
N ILE A 12 22.28 -17.80 43.28
CA ILE A 12 21.20 -16.93 42.80
C ILE A 12 19.86 -17.56 43.16
N SER A 13 18.94 -16.76 43.72
CA SER A 13 17.56 -17.19 43.97
C SER A 13 16.83 -17.42 42.66
N LEU A 14 16.27 -18.61 42.49
CA LEU A 14 15.49 -18.96 41.30
C LEU A 14 14.28 -18.02 41.15
N LYS A 15 13.68 -17.61 42.28
CA LYS A 15 12.57 -16.66 42.32
C LYS A 15 12.97 -15.28 41.79
N THR A 16 14.08 -14.72 42.25
CA THR A 16 14.54 -13.38 41.82
C THR A 16 14.88 -13.36 40.33
N LEU A 17 15.53 -14.41 39.85
CA LEU A 17 15.83 -14.60 38.45
C LEU A 17 14.55 -14.69 37.59
N HIS A 18 13.57 -15.50 37.98
CA HIS A 18 12.30 -15.61 37.26
C HIS A 18 11.55 -14.28 37.21
N ILE A 19 11.49 -13.54 38.31
CA ILE A 19 10.84 -12.22 38.36
C ILE A 19 11.55 -11.24 37.40
N ALA A 20 12.88 -11.17 37.44
CA ALA A 20 13.64 -10.30 36.54
C ALA A 20 13.40 -10.64 35.06
N MET A 21 13.34 -11.93 34.73
CA MET A 21 13.06 -12.41 33.37
C MET A 21 11.63 -12.11 32.92
N ILE A 22 10.64 -12.29 33.80
CA ILE A 22 9.23 -11.95 33.51
C ILE A 22 9.09 -10.45 33.23
N ILE A 23 9.71 -9.60 34.06
CA ILE A 23 9.69 -8.14 33.85
C ILE A 23 10.31 -7.81 32.49
N CYS A 24 11.47 -8.41 32.16
CA CYS A 24 12.11 -8.22 30.86
C CYS A 24 11.21 -8.65 29.69
N ALA A 25 10.57 -9.82 29.79
CA ALA A 25 9.65 -10.32 28.76
C ALA A 25 8.42 -9.42 28.58
N VAL A 26 7.84 -8.91 29.67
CA VAL A 26 6.70 -7.97 29.62
C VAL A 26 7.11 -6.66 28.93
N VAL A 27 8.28 -6.10 29.27
CA VAL A 27 8.78 -4.88 28.62
C VAL A 27 8.98 -5.08 27.12
N ILE A 28 9.61 -6.20 26.72
CA ILE A 28 9.80 -6.53 25.31
C ILE A 28 8.45 -6.72 24.60
N CYS A 29 7.48 -7.36 25.25
CA CYS A 29 6.14 -7.55 24.70
C CYS A 29 5.42 -6.21 24.45
N LEU A 30 5.50 -5.27 25.41
CA LEU A 30 4.94 -3.92 25.24
C LEU A 30 5.61 -3.16 24.09
N LEU A 31 6.93 -3.27 23.95
CA LEU A 31 7.67 -2.68 22.82
C LEU A 31 7.24 -3.29 21.48
N LEU A 32 6.97 -4.60 21.43
CA LEU A 32 6.43 -5.25 20.24
C LEU A 32 5.04 -4.71 19.88
N VAL A 33 4.11 -4.66 20.84
CA VAL A 33 2.76 -4.14 20.60
C VAL A 33 2.81 -2.71 20.07
N PHE A 34 3.63 -1.85 20.69
CA PHE A 34 3.83 -0.48 20.24
C PHE A 34 4.39 -0.40 18.80
N SER A 35 5.43 -1.19 18.50
CA SER A 35 6.05 -1.23 17.18
C SER A 35 5.09 -1.77 16.09
N THR A 36 4.25 -2.75 16.43
CA THR A 36 3.21 -3.27 15.54
C THR A 36 2.14 -2.22 15.23
N TYR A 37 1.70 -1.46 16.24
CA TYR A 37 0.71 -0.39 16.03
C TYR A 37 1.21 0.70 15.08
N GLU A 38 2.44 1.17 15.27
CA GLU A 38 3.11 2.11 14.36
C GLU A 38 3.30 1.55 12.95
N SER A 39 3.61 0.26 12.82
CA SER A 39 3.75 -0.39 11.51
C SER A 39 2.42 -0.48 10.75
N ALA A 40 1.31 -0.68 11.48
CA ALA A 40 -0.02 -0.76 10.89
C ALA A 40 -0.49 0.58 10.29
N SER A 41 -0.15 1.70 10.93
CA SER A 41 -0.51 3.03 10.40
C SER A 41 0.25 3.37 9.12
N VAL A 42 1.54 3.04 9.04
CA VAL A 42 2.36 3.20 7.84
C VAL A 42 1.83 2.31 6.70
N PHE A 43 1.49 1.06 7.00
CA PHE A 43 0.90 0.15 6.02
C PHE A 43 -0.45 0.65 5.49
N SER A 44 -1.31 1.16 6.38
CA SER A 44 -2.61 1.74 5.99
C SER A 44 -2.44 2.94 5.06
N SER A 45 -1.48 3.82 5.35
CA SER A 45 -1.18 5.00 4.50
C SER A 45 -0.68 4.57 3.12
N LEU A 46 0.22 3.59 3.05
CA LEU A 46 0.73 3.06 1.79
C LEU A 46 -0.37 2.35 0.99
N SER A 47 -1.21 1.56 1.65
CA SER A 47 -2.33 0.88 1.02
C SER A 47 -3.34 1.87 0.43
N LYS A 48 -3.70 2.91 1.18
CA LYS A 48 -4.59 3.99 0.70
C LYS A 48 -3.98 4.74 -0.48
N ALA A 49 -2.71 5.13 -0.39
CA ALA A 49 -2.02 5.82 -1.49
C ALA A 49 -1.98 4.96 -2.76
N THR A 50 -1.69 3.65 -2.61
CA THR A 50 -1.67 2.69 -3.72
C THR A 50 -3.06 2.54 -4.34
N GLY A 51 -4.11 2.41 -3.51
CA GLY A 51 -5.49 2.33 -3.98
C GLY A 51 -5.90 3.57 -4.78
N SER A 52 -5.65 4.76 -4.25
CA SER A 52 -5.96 6.01 -4.95
C SER A 52 -5.19 6.15 -6.27
N TYR A 53 -3.93 5.72 -6.33
CA TYR A 53 -3.17 5.71 -7.58
C TYR A 53 -3.75 4.76 -8.63
N ILE A 54 -4.16 3.55 -8.25
CA ILE A 54 -4.79 2.59 -9.17
C ILE A 54 -6.09 3.18 -9.76
N VAL A 55 -6.91 3.80 -8.92
CA VAL A 55 -8.14 4.48 -9.36
C VAL A 55 -7.82 5.57 -10.38
N ARG A 56 -6.81 6.41 -10.12
CA ARG A 56 -6.42 7.50 -11.04
C ARG A 56 -5.81 6.98 -12.34
N GLN A 57 -5.01 5.92 -12.30
CA GLN A 57 -4.46 5.30 -13.49
C GLN A 57 -5.58 4.70 -14.37
N LYS A 58 -6.56 4.04 -13.74
CA LYS A 58 -7.74 3.53 -14.43
C LYS A 58 -8.55 4.66 -15.06
N ALA A 59 -8.83 5.72 -14.32
CA ALA A 59 -9.54 6.90 -14.81
C ALA A 59 -8.81 7.53 -16.01
N ALA A 60 -7.48 7.61 -15.97
CA ALA A 60 -6.72 8.16 -17.10
C ALA A 60 -6.80 7.29 -18.36
N HIS A 61 -6.87 5.97 -18.20
CA HIS A 61 -7.11 5.05 -19.31
C HIS A 61 -8.52 5.23 -19.88
N GLU A 62 -9.54 5.26 -19.02
CA GLU A 62 -10.93 5.50 -19.41
C GLU A 62 -11.10 6.85 -20.12
N LEU A 63 -10.38 7.88 -19.69
CA LEU A 63 -10.32 9.17 -20.35
C LEU A 63 -9.78 9.09 -21.79
N MET A 64 -8.67 8.36 -21.98
CA MET A 64 -8.08 8.18 -23.30
C MET A 64 -9.02 7.39 -24.22
N GLU A 65 -9.62 6.31 -23.72
CA GLU A 65 -10.59 5.50 -24.47
C GLU A 65 -11.83 6.32 -24.85
N ALA A 66 -12.38 7.12 -23.94
CA ALA A 66 -13.53 7.98 -24.22
C ALA A 66 -13.19 9.04 -25.29
N SER A 67 -11.99 9.65 -25.22
CA SER A 67 -11.54 10.61 -26.22
C SER A 67 -11.33 9.98 -27.60
N ASP A 68 -10.81 8.75 -27.65
CA ASP A 68 -10.60 8.03 -28.91
C ASP A 68 -11.92 7.54 -29.50
N TYR A 69 -12.87 7.12 -28.66
CA TYR A 69 -14.22 6.79 -29.07
C TYR A 69 -14.94 7.98 -29.73
N LEU A 70 -14.91 9.16 -29.10
CA LEU A 70 -15.48 10.39 -29.69
C LEU A 70 -14.84 10.72 -31.04
N THR A 71 -13.51 10.63 -31.14
CA THR A 71 -12.78 10.84 -32.40
C THR A 71 -13.23 9.85 -33.47
N GLU A 72 -13.35 8.57 -33.13
CA GLU A 72 -13.80 7.54 -34.08
C GLU A 72 -15.23 7.82 -34.55
N MET A 73 -16.15 8.15 -33.65
CA MET A 73 -17.54 8.44 -34.00
C MET A 73 -17.63 9.67 -34.92
N ALA A 74 -16.89 10.74 -34.61
CA ALA A 74 -16.81 11.91 -35.47
C ALA A 74 -16.27 11.57 -36.86
N GLN A 75 -15.16 10.84 -36.94
CA GLN A 75 -14.55 10.45 -38.22
C GLN A 75 -15.47 9.57 -39.07
N ARG A 76 -16.06 8.52 -38.49
CA ARG A 76 -16.99 7.64 -39.21
C ARG A 76 -18.21 8.37 -39.71
N PHE A 77 -18.79 9.27 -38.90
CA PHE A 77 -19.88 10.12 -39.36
C PHE A 77 -19.46 10.99 -40.54
N THR A 78 -18.28 11.61 -40.51
CA THR A 78 -17.82 12.44 -41.65
C THR A 78 -17.50 11.66 -42.92
N LEU A 79 -17.19 10.37 -42.81
CA LEU A 79 -16.95 9.50 -43.96
C LEU A 79 -18.26 9.04 -44.59
N GLU A 80 -19.18 8.56 -43.77
CA GLU A 80 -20.34 7.78 -44.22
C GLU A 80 -21.66 8.53 -44.07
N GLY A 81 -21.73 9.55 -43.23
CA GLY A 81 -22.96 10.26 -42.87
C GLY A 81 -24.06 9.39 -42.28
N ASP A 82 -23.69 8.23 -41.70
CA ASP A 82 -24.60 7.36 -40.98
C ASP A 82 -24.89 7.94 -39.59
N THR A 83 -26.15 8.27 -39.33
CA THR A 83 -26.60 8.91 -38.09
C THR A 83 -26.32 8.07 -36.85
N GLN A 84 -26.13 6.75 -36.97
CA GLN A 84 -25.74 5.92 -35.82
C GLN A 84 -24.45 6.42 -35.16
N PHE A 85 -23.46 6.86 -35.95
CA PHE A 85 -22.22 7.41 -35.40
C PHE A 85 -22.43 8.79 -34.77
N LEU A 86 -23.37 9.57 -35.32
CA LEU A 86 -23.75 10.85 -34.73
C LEU A 86 -24.41 10.65 -33.37
N ASP A 87 -25.39 9.74 -33.30
CA ASP A 87 -26.12 9.44 -32.06
C ASP A 87 -25.16 8.92 -30.99
N ASN A 88 -24.27 7.98 -31.35
CA ASN A 88 -23.25 7.47 -30.44
C ASN A 88 -22.28 8.55 -29.94
N TYR A 89 -21.91 9.51 -30.80
CA TYR A 89 -21.07 10.63 -30.37
C TYR A 89 -21.78 11.46 -29.30
N PHE A 90 -23.04 11.83 -29.54
CA PHE A 90 -23.80 12.68 -28.62
C PHE A 90 -24.21 11.94 -27.35
N GLU A 91 -24.45 10.63 -27.42
CA GLU A 91 -24.64 9.77 -26.25
C GLU A 91 -23.39 9.78 -25.37
N GLU A 92 -22.19 9.62 -25.94
CA GLU A 92 -20.95 9.71 -25.17
C GLU A 92 -20.74 11.11 -24.59
N ALA A 93 -20.91 12.15 -25.41
CA ALA A 93 -20.61 13.53 -25.03
C ALA A 93 -21.55 14.09 -23.95
N PHE A 94 -22.82 13.67 -23.93
CA PHE A 94 -23.84 14.28 -23.07
C PHE A 94 -24.49 13.33 -22.06
N VAL A 95 -24.51 12.02 -22.32
CA VAL A 95 -25.12 11.02 -21.43
C VAL A 95 -24.05 10.26 -20.66
N SER A 96 -23.15 9.56 -21.35
CA SER A 96 -22.13 8.71 -20.71
C SER A 96 -21.05 9.55 -20.04
N ARG A 97 -20.60 10.63 -20.68
CA ARG A 97 -19.65 11.63 -20.14
C ARG A 97 -18.41 11.02 -19.50
N ARG A 98 -17.90 9.90 -20.04
CA ARG A 98 -16.81 9.14 -19.40
C ARG A 98 -15.54 9.97 -19.31
N ARG A 99 -15.33 10.87 -20.28
CA ARG A 99 -14.23 11.83 -20.30
C ARG A 99 -14.27 12.78 -19.09
N GLU A 100 -15.42 13.39 -18.82
CA GLU A 100 -15.63 14.32 -17.71
C GLU A 100 -15.57 13.61 -16.35
N GLU A 101 -16.18 12.43 -16.25
CA GLU A 101 -16.16 11.60 -15.03
C GLU A 101 -14.74 11.14 -14.70
N SER A 102 -13.96 10.75 -15.72
CA SER A 102 -12.57 10.34 -15.55
C SER A 102 -11.70 11.49 -15.03
N ILE A 103 -11.84 12.70 -15.57
CA ILE A 103 -11.09 13.87 -15.07
C ILE A 103 -11.48 14.22 -13.63
N THR A 104 -12.77 14.09 -13.29
CA THR A 104 -13.24 14.28 -11.91
C THR A 104 -12.59 13.25 -10.97
N SER A 105 -12.55 11.98 -11.38
CA SER A 105 -11.92 10.90 -10.61
C SER A 105 -10.40 11.08 -10.48
N MET A 106 -9.74 11.61 -11.50
CA MET A 106 -8.30 11.92 -11.47
C MET A 106 -7.98 13.09 -10.52
N SER A 107 -8.85 14.10 -10.48
CA SER A 107 -8.69 15.31 -9.67
C SER A 107 -9.18 15.21 -8.24
N GLU A 108 -9.92 14.17 -7.90
CA GLU A 108 -10.50 14.01 -6.57
C GLU A 108 -9.43 13.99 -5.47
N GLY A 109 -9.57 14.89 -4.50
CA GLY A 109 -8.66 15.03 -3.36
C GLY A 109 -7.26 15.51 -3.72
N GLU A 110 -7.04 15.99 -4.95
CA GLU A 110 -5.76 16.52 -5.37
C GLU A 110 -5.64 18.02 -5.05
N THR A 111 -4.50 18.42 -4.51
CA THR A 111 -4.18 19.82 -4.19
C THR A 111 -3.02 20.35 -5.02
N GLU A 112 -2.36 19.49 -5.80
CA GLU A 112 -1.22 19.88 -6.63
C GLU A 112 -1.69 20.67 -7.85
N SER A 113 -1.19 21.90 -7.97
CA SER A 113 -1.52 22.79 -9.08
C SER A 113 -1.17 22.19 -10.43
N ASP A 114 -0.06 21.46 -10.53
CA ASP A 114 0.51 21.08 -11.82
C ASP A 114 -0.32 19.99 -12.51
N LEU A 115 -0.74 18.94 -11.78
CA LEU A 115 -1.66 17.94 -12.32
C LEU A 115 -2.98 18.57 -12.73
N MET A 116 -3.54 19.42 -11.87
CA MET A 116 -4.83 20.08 -12.12
C MET A 116 -4.75 20.97 -13.36
N ASN A 117 -3.66 21.73 -13.52
CA ASN A 117 -3.42 22.56 -14.69
C ASN A 117 -3.29 21.71 -15.97
N GLN A 118 -2.52 20.62 -15.95
CA GLN A 118 -2.38 19.76 -17.13
C GLN A 118 -3.70 19.12 -17.55
N LEU A 119 -4.50 18.64 -16.59
CA LEU A 119 -5.81 18.05 -16.86
C LEU A 119 -6.81 19.09 -17.39
N GLN A 120 -6.81 20.30 -16.81
CA GLN A 120 -7.68 21.38 -17.28
C GLN A 120 -7.31 21.83 -18.69
N GLU A 121 -6.02 22.04 -18.98
CA GLU A 121 -5.57 22.43 -20.31
C GLU A 121 -5.89 21.34 -21.36
N ALA A 122 -5.75 20.07 -21.01
CA ALA A 122 -6.16 18.96 -21.88
C ALA A 122 -7.68 18.96 -22.12
N MET A 123 -8.47 19.27 -21.10
CA MET A 123 -9.93 19.36 -21.19
C MET A 123 -10.39 20.52 -22.07
N ASP A 124 -9.76 21.68 -21.91
CA ASP A 124 -10.06 22.88 -22.68
C ASP A 124 -9.74 22.66 -24.16
N GLU A 125 -8.57 22.09 -24.46
CA GLU A 125 -8.20 21.72 -25.83
C GLU A 125 -9.14 20.66 -26.42
N SER A 126 -9.50 19.65 -25.64
CA SER A 126 -10.46 18.62 -26.08
C SER A 126 -11.84 19.22 -26.37
N THR A 127 -12.32 20.15 -25.53
CA THR A 127 -13.61 20.83 -25.74
C THR A 127 -13.57 21.74 -26.96
N SER A 128 -12.47 22.46 -27.16
CA SER A 128 -12.25 23.25 -28.37
C SER A 128 -12.18 22.38 -29.64
N LEU A 129 -11.64 21.16 -29.55
CA LEU A 129 -11.63 20.20 -30.64
C LEU A 129 -13.03 19.69 -30.98
N MET A 130 -13.90 19.48 -29.99
CA MET A 130 -15.31 19.10 -30.21
C MET A 130 -16.06 20.13 -31.07
N TYR A 131 -15.84 21.43 -30.89
CA TYR A 131 -16.47 22.44 -31.76
C TYR A 131 -16.05 22.31 -33.23
N ARG A 132 -14.81 21.91 -33.50
CA ARG A 132 -14.35 21.60 -34.86
C ARG A 132 -15.05 20.35 -35.40
N GLU A 133 -15.25 19.34 -34.57
CA GLU A 133 -16.00 18.13 -34.92
C GLU A 133 -17.48 18.44 -35.20
N TYR A 134 -18.12 19.30 -34.40
CA TYR A 134 -19.48 19.76 -34.64
C TYR A 134 -19.64 20.50 -35.97
N TYR A 135 -18.68 21.35 -36.33
CA TYR A 135 -18.68 22.00 -37.64
C TYR A 135 -18.57 20.99 -38.78
N ALA A 136 -17.69 19.99 -38.64
CA ALA A 136 -17.56 18.91 -39.62
C ALA A 136 -18.85 18.07 -39.73
N MET A 137 -19.49 17.76 -38.61
CA MET A 137 -20.79 17.08 -38.58
C MET A 137 -21.88 17.92 -39.27
N LYS A 138 -21.89 19.24 -39.04
CA LYS A 138 -22.85 20.15 -39.67
C LYS A 138 -22.72 20.17 -41.19
N LEU A 139 -21.49 20.18 -41.72
CA LEU A 139 -21.23 20.07 -43.16
C LEU A 139 -21.83 18.79 -43.75
N VAL A 140 -21.68 17.65 -43.07
CA VAL A 140 -22.21 16.35 -43.50
C VAL A 140 -23.75 16.34 -43.46
N ILE A 141 -24.33 16.89 -42.40
CA ILE A 141 -25.79 17.01 -42.24
C ILE A 141 -26.40 17.79 -43.41
N GLU A 142 -25.79 18.91 -43.80
CA GLU A 142 -26.27 19.68 -44.95
C GLU A 142 -26.02 18.97 -46.28
N ALA A 143 -24.84 18.35 -46.47
CA ALA A 143 -24.50 17.64 -47.69
C ALA A 143 -25.43 16.45 -47.97
N LYS A 144 -25.88 15.77 -46.91
CA LYS A 144 -26.77 14.60 -46.98
C LYS A 144 -28.24 14.90 -46.71
N GLU A 145 -28.59 16.17 -46.49
CA GLU A 145 -29.94 16.61 -46.15
C GLU A 145 -30.55 15.88 -44.94
N ILE A 146 -29.73 15.55 -43.93
CA ILE A 146 -30.17 14.86 -42.72
C ILE A 146 -31.07 15.81 -41.93
N ARG A 147 -32.31 15.40 -41.65
CA ARG A 147 -33.32 16.24 -40.98
C ARG A 147 -33.40 16.01 -39.48
N ASP A 148 -33.10 14.79 -39.05
CA ASP A 148 -33.11 14.41 -37.65
C ASP A 148 -31.67 14.40 -37.11
N TYR A 149 -31.36 15.38 -36.27
CA TYR A 149 -30.04 15.54 -35.66
C TYR A 149 -30.14 16.43 -34.41
N PRO A 150 -29.17 16.33 -33.47
CA PRO A 150 -29.22 17.02 -32.18
C PRO A 150 -29.30 18.55 -32.29
N ASP A 151 -30.03 19.18 -31.35
CA ASP A 151 -30.19 20.64 -31.27
C ASP A 151 -28.86 21.39 -31.15
N THR A 152 -27.87 20.78 -30.50
CA THR A 152 -26.51 21.32 -30.40
C THR A 152 -25.91 21.67 -31.76
N LEU A 153 -26.22 20.89 -32.81
CA LEU A 153 -25.74 21.14 -34.19
C LEU A 153 -26.62 22.11 -34.97
N ARG A 154 -27.84 22.42 -34.49
CA ARG A 154 -28.68 23.46 -35.11
C ARG A 154 -28.11 24.85 -34.85
N GLY A 155 -27.49 25.06 -33.69
CA GLY A 155 -26.80 26.30 -33.35
C GLY A 155 -25.43 26.50 -34.01
N ILE A 156 -24.94 25.52 -34.77
CA ILE A 156 -23.68 25.63 -35.51
C ILE A 156 -23.95 26.29 -36.86
N GLU A 157 -23.49 27.53 -37.01
CA GLU A 157 -23.55 28.28 -38.24
C GLU A 157 -22.33 27.97 -39.11
N LEU A 158 -22.57 27.52 -40.34
CA LEU A 158 -21.52 27.40 -41.34
C LEU A 158 -21.10 28.79 -41.82
N LYS A 159 -19.82 28.93 -42.15
CA LYS A 159 -19.34 30.12 -42.85
C LYS A 159 -20.06 30.23 -44.18
N GLU A 160 -20.31 31.47 -44.61
CA GLU A 160 -21.00 31.76 -45.86
C GLU A 160 -20.36 31.03 -47.05
N GLU A 161 -19.03 31.08 -47.17
CA GLU A 161 -18.24 30.37 -48.17
C GLU A 161 -18.50 28.85 -48.17
N ASP A 162 -18.54 28.25 -46.98
CA ASP A 162 -18.73 26.80 -46.80
C ASP A 162 -20.20 26.39 -47.05
N SER A 163 -21.15 27.30 -46.82
CA SER A 163 -22.58 27.06 -47.06
C SER A 163 -22.92 26.91 -48.54
N PHE A 164 -22.17 27.58 -49.41
CA PHE A 164 -22.31 27.55 -50.87
C PHE A 164 -21.58 26.39 -51.55
N LEU A 165 -20.77 25.61 -50.81
CA LEU A 165 -20.12 24.42 -51.33
C LEU A 165 -21.14 23.38 -51.79
N SER A 166 -20.80 22.64 -52.84
CA SER A 166 -21.56 21.46 -53.26
C SER A 166 -21.55 20.38 -52.17
N ALA A 167 -22.47 19.40 -52.27
CA ALA A 167 -22.54 18.30 -51.31
C ALA A 167 -21.20 17.54 -51.20
N ASP A 168 -20.54 17.24 -52.32
CA ASP A 168 -19.26 16.53 -52.32
C ASP A 168 -18.14 17.37 -51.69
N GLU A 169 -18.08 18.68 -51.98
CA GLU A 169 -17.11 19.59 -51.38
C GLU A 169 -17.31 19.73 -49.86
N LYS A 170 -18.56 19.78 -49.39
CA LYS A 170 -18.90 19.78 -47.95
C LYS A 170 -18.42 18.49 -47.28
N MET A 171 -18.65 17.33 -47.90
CA MET A 171 -18.18 16.03 -47.40
C MET A 171 -16.65 15.98 -47.32
N ASP A 172 -15.94 16.46 -48.33
CA ASP A 172 -14.48 16.46 -48.35
C ASP A 172 -13.88 17.46 -47.34
N LEU A 173 -14.50 18.62 -47.17
CA LEU A 173 -14.13 19.56 -46.11
C LEU A 173 -14.33 18.94 -44.72
N ALA A 174 -15.48 18.30 -44.47
CA ALA A 174 -15.77 17.63 -43.21
C ALA A 174 -14.71 16.57 -42.86
N LYS A 175 -14.36 15.68 -43.81
CA LYS A 175 -13.30 14.68 -43.63
C LYS A 175 -11.96 15.36 -43.32
N LYS A 176 -11.58 16.40 -44.08
CA LYS A 176 -10.32 17.14 -43.86
C LYS A 176 -10.26 17.77 -42.47
N MET A 177 -11.41 18.21 -41.92
CA MET A 177 -11.46 18.80 -40.59
C MET A 177 -11.16 17.81 -39.47
N VAL A 178 -11.59 16.55 -39.59
CA VAL A 178 -11.40 15.52 -38.53
C VAL A 178 -10.31 14.49 -38.85
N MET A 179 -9.72 14.53 -40.04
CA MET A 179 -8.62 13.65 -40.47
C MET A 179 -7.37 14.42 -40.91
N GLY A 180 -7.38 15.74 -40.85
CA GLY A 180 -6.26 16.59 -41.23
C GLY A 180 -5.11 16.61 -40.21
N THR A 181 -3.92 17.01 -40.65
CA THR A 181 -2.72 17.08 -39.79
C THR A 181 -2.92 17.97 -38.56
N GLU A 182 -3.61 19.11 -38.72
CA GLU A 182 -3.92 20.02 -37.62
C GLU A 182 -4.76 19.32 -36.52
N TYR A 183 -5.73 18.52 -36.91
CA TYR A 183 -6.57 17.75 -35.99
C TYR A 183 -5.73 16.76 -35.18
N TYR A 184 -4.87 16.00 -35.85
CA TYR A 184 -3.97 15.05 -35.18
C TYR A 184 -2.94 15.72 -34.29
N ASN A 185 -2.40 16.89 -34.68
CA ASN A 185 -1.48 17.66 -33.83
C ASN A 185 -2.14 18.12 -32.53
N ARG A 186 -3.42 18.53 -32.59
CA ARG A 186 -4.20 18.91 -31.40
C ARG A 186 -4.50 17.69 -30.53
N LYS A 187 -4.91 16.56 -31.12
CA LYS A 187 -5.07 15.28 -30.39
C LYS A 187 -3.78 14.86 -29.70
N GLU A 188 -2.62 15.02 -30.35
CA GLU A 188 -1.33 14.69 -29.73
C GLU A 188 -0.97 15.64 -28.59
N THR A 189 -1.33 16.92 -28.71
CA THR A 189 -1.17 17.90 -27.63
C THR A 189 -1.99 17.48 -26.40
N ILE A 190 -3.25 17.09 -26.60
CA ILE A 190 -4.12 16.57 -25.54
C ILE A 190 -3.50 15.33 -24.90
N ARG A 191 -3.10 14.34 -25.71
CA ARG A 191 -2.46 13.10 -25.21
C ARG A 191 -1.17 13.38 -24.44
N THR A 192 -0.35 14.31 -24.91
CA THR A 192 0.91 14.69 -24.25
C THR A 192 0.66 15.33 -22.89
N LYS A 193 -0.31 16.24 -22.78
CA LYS A 193 -0.69 16.86 -21.50
C LYS A 193 -1.23 15.83 -20.50
N LEU A 194 -2.08 14.90 -20.97
CA LEU A 194 -2.59 13.81 -20.15
C LEU A 194 -1.47 12.88 -19.66
N LYS A 195 -0.53 12.52 -20.54
CA LYS A 195 0.66 11.74 -20.17
C LYS A 195 1.55 12.50 -19.17
N ALA A 196 1.80 13.79 -19.36
CA ALA A 196 2.58 14.59 -18.42
C ALA A 196 1.90 14.66 -17.03
N GLY A 197 0.57 14.79 -17.00
CA GLY A 197 -0.20 14.68 -15.76
C GLY A 197 -0.02 13.31 -15.09
N LEU A 198 -0.17 12.22 -15.85
CA LEU A 198 0.05 10.86 -15.34
C LEU A 198 1.49 10.61 -14.86
N GLU A 199 2.50 11.11 -15.57
CA GLU A 199 3.90 11.00 -15.18
C GLU A 199 4.18 11.75 -13.88
N SER A 200 3.52 12.89 -13.64
CA SER A 200 3.63 13.61 -12.37
C SER A 200 3.05 12.79 -11.19
N LEU A 201 1.92 12.12 -11.42
CA LEU A 201 1.33 11.17 -10.46
C LEU A 201 2.24 9.96 -10.23
N ASP A 202 2.82 9.41 -11.30
CA ASP A 202 3.70 8.24 -11.23
C ASP A 202 5.02 8.55 -10.53
N ARG A 203 5.60 9.73 -10.79
CA ARG A 203 6.78 10.21 -10.09
C ARG A 203 6.50 10.37 -8.60
N ARG A 204 5.36 10.94 -8.21
CA ARG A 204 4.95 11.04 -6.79
C ARG A 204 4.71 9.69 -6.17
N MET A 205 4.06 8.76 -6.86
CA MET A 205 3.86 7.40 -6.37
C MET A 205 5.21 6.69 -6.20
N SER A 206 6.14 6.86 -7.14
CA SER A 206 7.48 6.29 -7.08
C SER A 206 8.28 6.86 -5.90
N THR A 207 8.27 8.18 -5.70
CA THR A 207 8.89 8.82 -4.53
C THR A 207 8.24 8.38 -3.22
N THR A 208 6.91 8.28 -3.18
CA THR A 208 6.17 7.83 -2.00
C THR A 208 6.48 6.36 -1.71
N ARG A 209 6.53 5.49 -2.72
CA ARG A 209 6.93 4.08 -2.57
C ARG A 209 8.37 3.95 -2.11
N GLN A 210 9.30 4.71 -2.67
CA GLN A 210 10.72 4.64 -2.30
C GLN A 210 10.90 5.04 -0.83
N ASN A 211 10.40 6.22 -0.45
CA ASN A 211 10.54 6.75 0.91
C ASN A 211 9.78 5.89 1.93
N THR A 212 8.57 5.43 1.60
CA THR A 212 7.77 4.59 2.49
C THR A 212 8.29 3.16 2.56
N SER A 213 8.90 2.62 1.49
CA SER A 213 9.53 1.30 1.50
C SER A 213 10.76 1.29 2.39
N ASP A 214 11.59 2.32 2.33
CA ASP A 214 12.79 2.41 3.18
C ASP A 214 12.42 2.61 4.66
N GLU A 215 11.39 3.42 4.92
CA GLU A 215 10.84 3.60 6.26
C GLU A 215 10.18 2.31 6.80
N LEU A 216 9.38 1.63 5.98
CA LEU A 216 8.72 0.37 6.33
C LEU A 216 9.74 -0.75 6.54
N ASN A 217 10.75 -0.87 5.68
CA ASN A 217 11.82 -1.87 5.83
C ASN A 217 12.63 -1.64 7.10
N SER A 218 12.94 -0.38 7.43
CA SER A 218 13.66 -0.04 8.65
C SER A 218 12.84 -0.38 9.90
N ARG A 219 11.55 -0.02 9.91
CA ARG A 219 10.62 -0.32 11.02
C ARG A 219 10.34 -1.83 11.15
N LEU A 220 10.16 -2.55 10.05
CA LEU A 220 10.01 -4.01 10.05
C LEU A 220 11.28 -4.74 10.48
N THR A 221 12.46 -4.20 10.17
CA THR A 221 13.74 -4.74 10.65
C THR A 221 13.85 -4.63 12.16
N LEU A 222 13.42 -3.52 12.77
CA LEU A 222 13.36 -3.38 14.22
C LEU A 222 12.45 -4.45 14.84
N VAL A 223 11.25 -4.66 14.30
CA VAL A 223 10.32 -5.71 14.76
C VAL A 223 10.99 -7.09 14.70
N ARG A 224 11.66 -7.42 13.58
CA ARG A 224 12.38 -8.70 13.41
C ARG A 224 13.47 -8.89 14.47
N VAL A 225 14.24 -7.84 14.77
CA VAL A 225 15.28 -7.89 15.81
C VAL A 225 14.66 -8.12 17.19
N VAL A 226 13.57 -7.44 17.53
CA VAL A 226 12.90 -7.60 18.83
C VAL A 226 12.32 -9.02 18.98
N ILE A 227 11.74 -9.59 17.93
CA ILE A 227 11.26 -10.99 17.91
C ILE A 227 12.43 -11.97 18.11
N ALA A 228 13.56 -11.74 17.45
CA ALA A 228 14.75 -12.57 17.62
C ALA A 228 15.28 -12.52 19.06
N ILE A 229 15.33 -11.33 19.67
CA ILE A 229 15.72 -11.15 21.08
C ILE A 229 14.76 -11.88 22.02
N LEU A 230 13.44 -11.75 21.80
CA LEU A 230 12.43 -12.44 22.60
C LEU A 230 12.59 -13.96 22.53
N THR A 231 12.81 -14.48 21.32
CA THR A 231 13.04 -15.92 21.08
C THR A 231 14.30 -16.39 21.82
N ALA A 232 15.40 -15.64 21.74
CA ALA A 232 16.63 -15.94 22.47
C ALA A 232 16.44 -15.90 23.99
N ALA A 233 15.67 -14.94 24.51
CA ALA A 233 15.36 -14.82 25.94
C ALA A 233 14.54 -16.01 26.46
N ILE A 234 13.59 -16.51 25.67
CA ILE A 234 12.80 -17.72 26.01
C ILE A 234 13.72 -18.95 26.05
N LEU A 235 14.58 -19.14 25.05
CA LEU A 235 15.55 -20.25 25.02
C LEU A 235 16.52 -20.18 26.21
N LEU A 236 17.01 -18.99 26.54
CA LEU A 236 17.86 -18.76 27.71
C LEU A 236 17.12 -19.13 29.00
N LEU A 237 15.83 -18.77 29.14
CA LEU A 237 15.02 -19.10 30.31
C LEU A 237 14.87 -20.61 30.47
N ILE A 238 14.52 -21.32 29.39
CA ILE A 238 14.40 -22.79 29.39
C ILE A 238 15.74 -23.43 29.78
N TRP A 239 16.85 -22.94 29.21
CA TRP A 239 18.17 -23.44 29.53
C TRP A 239 18.56 -23.21 31.00
N LEU A 240 18.29 -22.02 31.52
CA LEU A 240 18.71 -21.63 32.86
C LEU A 240 17.85 -22.31 33.95
N THR A 241 16.56 -22.52 33.70
CA THR A 241 15.68 -23.33 34.56
C THR A 241 16.08 -24.79 34.57
N ALA A 242 16.42 -25.36 33.41
CA ALA A 242 16.94 -26.72 33.34
C ALA A 242 18.25 -26.87 34.13
N ARG A 243 19.18 -25.92 33.97
CA ARG A 243 20.51 -25.96 34.62
C ARG A 243 20.46 -25.69 36.13
N LEU A 244 19.68 -24.72 36.59
CA LEU A 244 19.65 -24.33 38.01
C LEU A 244 18.57 -25.07 38.83
N GLY A 245 17.57 -25.67 38.16
CA GLY A 245 16.45 -26.34 38.80
C GLY A 245 16.35 -27.82 38.46
N THR A 246 15.98 -28.14 37.22
CA THR A 246 15.62 -29.53 36.83
C THR A 246 16.79 -30.51 36.98
N ILE A 247 17.99 -30.15 36.54
CA ILE A 247 19.18 -31.02 36.63
C ILE A 247 19.59 -31.26 38.09
N PRO A 248 19.79 -30.22 38.94
CA PRO A 248 20.08 -30.42 40.36
C PRO A 248 19.00 -31.22 41.09
N LEU A 249 17.73 -31.01 40.76
CA LEU A 249 16.62 -31.74 41.36
C LEU A 249 16.65 -33.24 41.01
N MET A 250 16.93 -33.58 39.75
CA MET A 250 17.02 -34.97 39.30
C MET A 250 18.23 -35.70 39.92
N GLU A 251 19.37 -35.02 40.05
CA GLU A 251 20.55 -35.57 40.71
C GLU A 251 20.33 -35.74 42.22
N ALA A 252 19.67 -34.77 42.85
CA ALA A 252 19.28 -34.84 44.26
C ALA A 252 18.32 -35.99 44.54
N GLY A 253 17.30 -36.19 43.71
CA GLY A 253 16.35 -37.30 43.85
C GLY A 253 17.04 -38.67 43.80
N LYS A 254 17.93 -38.88 42.83
CA LYS A 254 18.70 -40.14 42.71
C LYS A 254 19.55 -40.44 43.94
N LYS A 255 20.23 -39.44 44.50
CA LYS A 255 21.05 -39.62 45.71
C LYS A 255 20.23 -39.81 46.97
N ALA A 256 19.10 -39.09 47.08
CA ALA A 256 18.18 -39.24 48.20
C ALA A 256 17.60 -40.65 48.27
N GLU A 257 17.17 -41.21 47.13
CA GLU A 257 16.70 -42.60 47.02
C GLU A 257 17.77 -43.62 47.40
N ALA A 258 19.04 -43.32 47.13
CA ALA A 258 20.18 -44.16 47.53
C ALA A 258 20.60 -43.98 49.01
N GLY A 259 19.95 -43.07 49.77
CA GLY A 259 20.34 -42.76 51.14
C GLY A 259 21.67 -42.02 51.26
N GLU A 260 22.15 -41.39 50.19
CA GLU A 260 23.43 -40.68 50.14
C GLU A 260 23.28 -39.17 50.33
N ALA A 261 24.38 -38.51 50.71
CA ALA A 261 24.45 -37.05 50.76
C ALA A 261 24.25 -36.43 49.36
N ILE A 262 23.35 -35.45 49.28
CA ILE A 262 22.96 -34.74 48.06
C ILE A 262 23.98 -33.63 47.75
N PRO A 263 24.37 -33.41 46.47
CA PRO A 263 25.26 -32.31 46.09
C PRO A 263 24.63 -30.93 46.36
N VAL A 264 25.40 -30.00 46.95
CA VAL A 264 24.98 -28.61 47.20
C VAL A 264 25.15 -27.76 45.94
N THR A 265 24.39 -28.09 44.89
CA THR A 265 24.44 -27.44 43.57
C THR A 265 23.08 -26.81 43.21
N GLY A 266 23.02 -26.05 42.11
CA GLY A 266 21.79 -25.37 41.67
C GLY A 266 21.53 -24.01 42.34
N ALA A 267 20.27 -23.57 42.28
CA ALA A 267 19.82 -22.28 42.83
C ALA A 267 19.95 -22.19 44.36
N LYS A 268 19.89 -20.97 44.90
CA LYS A 268 19.99 -20.70 46.35
C LYS A 268 19.01 -21.55 47.17
N GLU A 269 17.79 -21.71 46.68
CA GLU A 269 16.75 -22.52 47.31
C GLU A 269 17.11 -24.01 47.35
N PHE A 270 17.68 -24.55 46.26
CA PHE A 270 18.13 -25.95 46.18
C PHE A 270 19.34 -26.22 47.08
N ARG A 271 20.33 -25.31 47.09
CA ARG A 271 21.50 -25.41 47.97
C ARG A 271 21.08 -25.43 49.44
N ARG A 272 20.11 -24.59 49.82
CA ARG A 272 19.56 -24.57 51.19
C ARG A 272 18.83 -25.87 51.54
N LEU A 273 18.09 -26.45 50.60
CA LEU A 273 17.40 -27.72 50.81
C LEU A 273 18.40 -28.89 50.94
N ALA A 274 19.38 -28.98 50.04
CA ALA A 274 20.44 -29.99 50.09
C ALA A 274 21.23 -29.93 51.40
N GLY A 275 21.58 -28.74 51.88
CA GLY A 275 22.27 -28.56 53.16
C GLY A 275 21.47 -29.11 54.35
N LYS A 276 20.16 -28.79 54.43
CA LYS A 276 19.29 -29.32 55.50
C LYS A 276 19.09 -30.83 55.43
N TYR A 277 18.96 -31.38 54.21
CA TYR A 277 18.84 -32.82 54.03
C TYR A 277 20.09 -33.55 54.50
N ASN A 278 21.27 -33.07 54.12
CA ASN A 278 22.54 -33.68 54.51
C ASN A 278 22.77 -33.61 56.04
N GLU A 279 22.41 -32.49 56.69
CA GLU A 279 22.49 -32.36 58.15
C GLU A 279 21.57 -33.37 58.86
N MET A 280 20.38 -33.63 58.31
CA MET A 280 19.46 -34.65 58.85
C MET A 280 19.99 -36.07 58.65
N LEU A 281 20.60 -36.34 57.50
CA LEU A 281 21.21 -37.64 57.19
C LEU A 281 22.39 -37.94 58.11
N GLU A 282 23.25 -36.94 58.35
CA GLU A 282 24.39 -37.04 59.27
C GLU A 282 23.92 -37.35 60.70
N LYS A 283 22.94 -36.59 61.23
CA LYS A 283 22.35 -36.87 62.55
C LYS A 283 21.73 -38.27 62.65
N LEU A 284 21.12 -38.76 61.57
CA LEU A 284 20.56 -40.10 61.52
C LEU A 284 21.65 -41.17 61.56
N HIS A 285 22.78 -40.94 60.89
CA HIS A 285 23.93 -41.85 60.93
C HIS A 285 24.60 -41.83 62.31
N GLU A 286 24.83 -40.64 62.89
CA GLU A 286 25.39 -40.49 64.24
C GLU A 286 24.50 -41.16 65.31
N SER A 287 23.17 -41.02 65.21
CA SER A 287 22.24 -41.69 66.13
C SER A 287 22.27 -43.20 65.98
N LYS A 288 22.43 -43.74 64.77
CA LYS A 288 22.55 -45.20 64.55
C LYS A 288 23.86 -45.75 65.06
N GLU A 289 24.96 -44.99 64.98
CA GLU A 289 26.26 -45.41 65.52
C GLU A 289 26.33 -45.31 67.05
N ALA A 290 25.57 -44.41 67.68
CA ALA A 290 25.51 -44.28 69.14
C ALA A 290 24.66 -45.37 69.84
N ASP A 291 23.76 -46.02 69.11
CA ASP A 291 22.88 -47.10 69.60
C ASP A 291 23.46 -48.52 69.35
N LEU A 292 24.67 -48.62 68.80
CA LEU A 292 25.44 -49.86 68.54
C LEU A 292 26.59 -50.03 69.54
#